data_AF-A0A3M6KDN6-F1
#
_entry.id   AF-A0A3M6KDN6-F1
#
_cell.length_a   1.000
_cell.length_b   1.000
_cell.length_c   1.000
_cell.angle_alpha   90.00
_cell.angle_beta   90.00
_cell.angle_gamma   90.00
#
_symmetry.space_group_name_H-M   'P 1'
#
loop_
_entity.id
_entity.type
_entity.pdbx_description
1 polymer ?
#
loop_
_entity_poly.entity_id
_entity_poly.type
_entity_poly.pdbx_seq_one_letter_code
_entity_poly.pdbx_strand_id
1 'polypeptide(L)' 'MAETCERCNKEVSEVSRYHDHGVDKLLCSACVSEIDEYYSVICAKCNKPAHMRGNLIEYENQKICPVCMDEIRLKES' A
#
# COMPACT_ATOMS: atom_id res chain seq x y z
N MET A 1 -19.46 19.19 2.38
CA MET A 1 -18.28 20.00 1.98
C MET A 1 -17.34 19.03 1.27
N ALA A 2 -16.71 19.44 0.17
CA ALA A 2 -15.67 18.62 -0.42
C ALA A 2 -14.41 18.76 0.44
N GLU A 3 -13.76 17.66 0.76
CA GLU A 3 -12.52 17.63 1.52
C GLU A 3 -11.36 17.25 0.61
N THR A 4 -10.15 17.69 0.92
CA THR A 4 -8.97 17.40 0.10
C THR A 4 -8.14 16.28 0.73
N CYS A 5 -7.86 15.23 -0.03
CA CYS A 5 -6.97 14.16 0.41
C CYS A 5 -5.51 14.63 0.40
N GLU A 6 -4.80 14.53 1.52
CA GLU A 6 -3.40 14.97 1.67
C GLU A 6 -2.36 14.07 0.97
N ARG A 7 -2.78 12.93 0.40
CA ARG A 7 -1.92 12.04 -0.39
C ARG A 7 -2.07 12.28 -1.89
N CYS A 8 -3.29 12.26 -2.41
CA CYS A 8 -3.54 12.38 -3.85
C CYS A 8 -3.91 13.81 -4.30
N ASN A 9 -4.11 14.74 -3.36
CA ASN A 9 -4.49 16.13 -3.60
C ASN A 9 -5.79 16.30 -4.41
N LYS A 10 -6.68 15.29 -4.38
CA LYS A 10 -8.00 15.34 -5.02
C LYS A 10 -9.05 15.78 -4.01
N GLU A 11 -10.02 16.55 -4.49
CA GLU A 11 -11.26 16.81 -3.77
C GLU A 11 -12.14 15.56 -3.78
N VAL A 12 -12.58 15.15 -2.60
CA VAL A 12 -13.39 13.97 -2.36
C VAL A 12 -14.56 14.31 -1.44
N SER A 13 -15.56 13.43 -1.42
CA SER A 13 -16.75 13.61 -0.58
C SER A 13 -16.47 13.48 0.91
N GLU A 14 -15.44 12.72 1.28
CA GLU A 14 -15.08 12.40 2.66
C GLU A 14 -13.59 12.05 2.75
N VAL A 15 -12.90 12.58 3.75
CA VAL A 15 -11.60 12.09 4.19
C VAL A 15 -11.67 11.57 5.62
N SER A 16 -10.79 10.63 5.94
CA SER A 16 -10.62 10.12 7.29
C SER A 16 -9.17 10.29 7.73
N ARG A 17 -8.96 10.54 9.01
CA ARG A 17 -7.60 10.58 9.57
C ARG A 17 -7.04 9.17 9.59
N TYR A 18 -5.98 8.96 8.83
CA TYR A 18 -5.20 7.73 8.79
C TYR A 18 -3.93 7.92 9.62
N HIS A 19 -3.69 7.06 10.60
CA HIS A 19 -2.57 7.15 11.54
C HIS A 19 -1.72 5.87 11.59
N ASP A 20 -1.86 5.00 10.59
CA ASP A 20 -1.21 3.69 10.54
C ASP A 20 0.03 3.71 9.65
N HIS A 21 0.87 2.68 9.78
CA HIS A 21 2.02 2.45 8.91
C HIS A 21 2.99 3.65 8.78
N GLY A 22 3.09 4.46 9.83
CA GLY A 22 3.96 5.65 9.87
C GLY A 22 3.42 6.85 9.10
N VAL A 23 2.15 6.82 8.68
CA VAL A 23 1.46 7.93 8.01
C VAL A 23 0.44 8.51 8.98
N ASP A 24 0.52 9.82 9.26
CA ASP A 24 -0.52 10.56 10.00
C ASP A 24 -1.05 11.71 9.11
N LYS A 25 -2.12 11.44 8.36
CA LYS A 25 -2.70 12.35 7.35
C LYS A 25 -4.20 12.12 7.15
N LEU A 26 -4.92 13.12 6.65
CA LEU A 26 -6.30 13.03 6.16
C LEU A 26 -6.31 12.44 4.74
N LEU A 27 -6.80 11.20 4.64
CA LEU A 27 -6.79 10.43 3.40
C LEU A 27 -8.20 10.09 2.96
N CYS A 28 -8.42 10.03 1.64
CA CYS A 28 -9.63 9.45 1.09
C CYS A 28 -9.59 7.91 1.21
N SER A 29 -10.76 7.28 1.18
CA SER A 29 -10.92 5.82 1.28
C SER A 29 -10.07 5.05 0.26
N ALA A 30 -9.98 5.52 -0.99
CA ALA A 30 -9.14 4.89 -2.02
C ALA A 30 -7.66 4.87 -1.61
N CYS A 31 -7.14 6.00 -1.11
CA CYS A 31 -5.77 6.09 -0.65
C CYS A 31 -5.50 5.22 0.58
N VAL A 32 -6.47 5.08 1.49
CA VAL A 32 -6.37 4.18 2.64
C VAL A 32 -6.29 2.73 2.16
N SER A 33 -7.20 2.29 1.28
CA SER A 33 -7.21 0.93 0.73
C SER A 33 -5.92 0.56 0.01
N GLU A 34 -5.32 1.49 -0.75
CA GLU A 34 -4.03 1.24 -1.40
C GLU A 34 -2.88 1.02 -0.40
N ILE A 35 -2.87 1.77 0.72
CA ILE A 35 -1.84 1.60 1.76
C ILE A 35 -2.06 0.27 2.47
N ASP A 36 -3.28 -0.01 2.91
CA ASP A 36 -3.58 -1.24 3.63
C ASP A 36 -3.32 -2.48 2.76
N GLU A 37 -3.69 -2.43 1.48
CA GLU A 37 -3.34 -3.50 0.53
C GLU A 37 -1.82 -3.69 0.47
N TYR A 38 -1.07 -2.60 0.27
CA TYR A 38 0.38 -2.62 0.20
C TYR A 38 1.04 -3.24 1.44
N TYR A 39 0.58 -2.85 2.64
CA TYR A 39 1.10 -3.37 3.89
C TYR A 39 0.61 -4.79 4.21
N SER A 40 -0.52 -5.21 3.65
CA SER A 40 -1.02 -6.58 3.74
C SER A 40 -0.25 -7.59 2.86
N VAL A 41 0.57 -7.12 1.92
CA VAL A 41 1.32 -8.01 1.02
C VAL A 41 2.39 -8.77 1.80
N ILE A 42 2.17 -10.08 1.96
CA ILE A 42 3.12 -11.02 2.54
C ILE A 42 3.72 -11.87 1.42
N CYS A 43 5.04 -12.02 1.40
CA CYS A 43 5.69 -12.91 0.45
C CYS A 43 5.41 -14.37 0.82
N ALA A 44 4.79 -15.13 -0.10
CA ALA A 44 4.46 -16.54 0.10
C ALA A 44 5.68 -17.45 0.36
N LYS A 45 6.88 -17.04 -0.09
CA LYS A 45 8.11 -17.85 0.01
C LYS A 45 8.84 -17.67 1.34
N CYS A 46 9.00 -16.43 1.80
CA CYS A 46 9.71 -16.14 3.05
C CYS A 46 8.78 -15.79 4.22
N ASN A 47 7.47 -15.71 3.97
CA ASN A 47 6.42 -15.33 4.91
C ASN A 47 6.69 -14.00 5.63
N LYS A 48 7.45 -13.10 4.98
CA LYS A 48 7.78 -11.77 5.48
C LYS A 48 6.97 -10.71 4.74
N PRO A 49 6.64 -9.59 5.41
CA PRO A 49 5.97 -8.47 4.75
C PRO A 49 6.85 -7.92 3.63
N ALA A 50 6.26 -7.73 2.46
CA ALA A 50 6.97 -7.30 1.27
C ALA A 50 7.50 -5.86 1.35
N HIS A 51 7.03 -5.07 2.32
CA HIS A 51 7.48 -3.70 2.56
C HIS A 51 8.69 -3.60 3.52
N MET A 52 9.19 -4.71 4.10
CA MET A 52 10.22 -4.69 5.17
C MET A 52 11.59 -4.09 4.78
N ARG A 53 11.87 -3.83 3.50
CA ARG A 53 13.21 -3.42 3.02
C ARG A 53 13.22 -2.26 2.00
N GLY A 54 12.39 -1.26 2.21
CA GLY A 54 12.51 0.02 1.48
C GLY A 54 11.67 0.08 0.20
N ASN A 55 10.40 -0.29 0.37
CA ASN A 55 9.38 -0.39 -0.65
C ASN A 55 9.40 -1.68 -1.48
N LEU A 56 8.20 -2.17 -1.75
CA LEU A 56 7.88 -3.23 -2.67
C LEU A 56 8.37 -2.85 -4.08
N ILE A 57 9.19 -3.71 -4.68
CA ILE A 57 9.74 -3.47 -6.02
C ILE A 57 8.68 -3.93 -7.02
N GLU A 58 8.20 -3.02 -7.86
CA GLU A 58 7.24 -3.32 -8.93
C GLU A 58 7.96 -3.26 -10.28
N TYR A 59 7.92 -4.37 -11.03
CA TYR A 59 8.52 -4.48 -12.36
C TYR A 59 7.49 -5.08 -13.31
N GLU A 60 7.05 -4.35 -14.33
CA GLU A 60 6.19 -4.86 -15.42
C GLU A 60 4.98 -5.71 -14.96
N ASN A 61 4.28 -5.28 -13.90
CA ASN A 61 3.15 -5.97 -13.23
C ASN A 61 3.52 -7.12 -12.26
N GLN A 62 4.80 -7.29 -11.95
CA GLN A 62 5.27 -8.25 -10.96
C GLN A 62 5.70 -7.52 -9.68
N LYS A 63 5.19 -7.99 -8.54
CA LYS A 63 5.58 -7.54 -7.20
C LYS A 63 6.75 -8.40 -6.76
N ILE A 64 7.94 -7.85 -6.54
CA ILE A 64 9.13 -8.60 -6.10
C ILE A 64 9.33 -8.40 -4.60
N CYS A 65 9.56 -9.48 -3.87
CA CYS A 65 9.87 -9.41 -2.45
C CYS A 65 11.30 -8.89 -2.26
N PRO A 66 11.52 -7.74 -1.60
CA PRO A 66 12.87 -7.19 -1.37
C PRO A 66 13.69 -8.00 -0.35
N VAL A 67 13.09 -9.03 0.27
CA VAL A 67 13.78 -9.88 1.25
C VAL A 67 14.35 -11.14 0.61
N CYS A 68 13.58 -11.86 -0.21
CA CYS A 68 14.05 -13.07 -0.89
C CYS A 68 14.33 -12.87 -2.39
N MET A 69 14.12 -11.66 -2.92
CA MET A 69 14.22 -11.32 -4.35
C MET A 69 13.38 -12.22 -5.27
N ASP A 70 12.29 -12.77 -4.72
CA ASP A 70 11.40 -13.71 -5.42
C ASP A 70 10.08 -13.04 -5.78
N GLU A 71 9.41 -13.54 -6.80
CA GLU A 71 8.13 -13.01 -7.27
C GLU A 71 7.03 -13.25 -6.22
N ILE A 72 6.39 -12.18 -5.80
CA ILE A 72 5.15 -12.22 -5.02
C ILE A 72 4.03 -12.47 -6.02
N ARG A 73 3.68 -13.75 -6.18
CA ARG A 73 2.41 -14.13 -6.82
C ARG A 73 1.27 -13.67 -5.91
N LEU A 74 0.76 -12.47 -6.15
CA LEU A 74 -0.60 -12.15 -5.72
C LEU A 74 -1.49 -13.18 -6.42
N LYS A 75 -2.24 -13.96 -5.64
CA LYS A 75 -3.21 -14.90 -6.22
C LYS A 75 -4.10 -14.10 -7.16
N GLU A 76 -4.08 -14.46 -8.45
CA GLU A 76 -5.14 -14.07 -9.37
C GLU A 76 -6.47 -14.52 -8.72
N SER A 77 -7.35 -13.53 -8.47
CA SER A 77 -8.71 -13.78 -8.00
C SER A 77 -9.58 -14.28 -9.14
#